data_AF-A0A076MTN1-F1
#
_entry.id   AF-A0A076MTN1-F1
#
_cell.length_a   1.000
_cell.length_b   1.000
_cell.length_c   1.000
_cell.angle_alpha   90.00
_cell.angle_beta   90.00
_cell.angle_gamma   90.00
#
_symmetry.space_group_name_H-M   'P 1'
#
loop_
_entity.id
_entity.type
_entity.pdbx_description
1 polymer ?
#
loop_
_entity_poly.entity_id
_entity_poly.type
_entity_poly.pdbx_seq_one_letter_code
_entity_poly.pdbx_strand_id
1 'polypeptide(L)' 'MSTDDKAQNKAEELKGKAKEGLGKATGNEQWEAEGKGDQGKADVKQAGEKIKDAAKDVFDR' A
#
# COMPACT_ATOMS: atom_id res chain seq x y z
N MET A 1 -15.86 -8.74 -20.26
CA MET A 1 -14.87 -8.88 -19.17
C MET A 1 -14.69 -10.37 -18.96
N SER A 2 -13.60 -10.89 -19.51
CA SER A 2 -13.38 -12.31 -19.75
C SER A 2 -12.94 -13.00 -18.46
N THR A 3 -13.23 -14.28 -18.36
CA THR A 3 -12.75 -15.16 -17.29
C THR A 3 -11.24 -15.10 -17.08
N ASP A 4 -10.48 -14.78 -18.13
CA ASP A 4 -9.05 -14.45 -18.07
C ASP A 4 -8.74 -13.29 -17.11
N ASP A 5 -9.52 -12.20 -17.12
CA ASP A 5 -9.32 -11.06 -16.22
C ASP A 5 -9.49 -11.49 -14.75
N LYS A 6 -10.44 -12.40 -14.46
CA LYS A 6 -10.67 -12.91 -13.10
C LYS A 6 -9.58 -13.89 -12.67
N ALA A 7 -9.10 -14.73 -13.58
CA ALA A 7 -8.02 -15.68 -13.31
C ALA A 7 -6.70 -14.94 -13.07
N GLN A 8 -6.41 -13.92 -13.87
CA GLN A 8 -5.20 -13.11 -13.74
C GLN A 8 -5.22 -12.30 -12.43
N ASN A 9 -6.34 -11.67 -12.08
CA ASN A 9 -6.49 -10.99 -10.78
C ASN A 9 -6.29 -11.95 -9.59
N LYS A 10 -6.89 -13.15 -9.65
CA LYS A 10 -6.70 -14.17 -8.59
C LYS A 10 -5.25 -14.67 -8.52
N ALA A 11 -4.59 -14.81 -9.65
CA ALA A 11 -3.20 -15.23 -9.72
C ALA A 11 -2.27 -14.16 -9.13
N GLU A 12 -2.53 -12.88 -9.41
CA GLU A 12 -1.79 -11.76 -8.82
C GLU A 12 -2.03 -11.64 -7.31
N GLU A 13 -3.26 -11.81 -6.83
CA GLU A 13 -3.55 -11.88 -5.38
C GLU A 13 -2.81 -13.04 -4.69
N LEU A 14 -2.85 -14.24 -5.29
CA LEU A 14 -2.16 -15.41 -4.76
C LEU A 14 -0.65 -15.20 -4.75
N LYS A 15 -0.09 -14.60 -5.81
CA LYS A 15 1.33 -14.27 -5.91
C LYS A 15 1.74 -13.22 -4.88
N GLY A 16 0.89 -12.23 -4.62
CA GLY A 16 1.07 -11.23 -3.57
C GLY A 16 1.10 -11.85 -2.18
N LYS A 17 0.10 -12.66 -1.84
CA LYS A 17 0.03 -13.38 -0.55
C LYS A 17 1.17 -14.36 -0.36
N ALA A 18 1.59 -15.04 -1.44
CA ALA A 18 2.75 -15.93 -1.42
C ALA A 18 4.05 -15.14 -1.19
N LYS A 19 4.21 -13.96 -1.81
CA LYS A 19 5.35 -13.06 -1.60
C LYS A 19 5.37 -12.50 -0.18
N GLU A 20 4.24 -12.12 0.39
CA GLU A 20 4.14 -11.69 1.79
C GLU A 20 4.45 -12.83 2.77
N GLY A 21 3.88 -14.02 2.52
CA GLY A 21 4.10 -15.20 3.34
C GLY A 21 5.55 -15.67 3.30
N LEU A 22 6.14 -15.72 2.10
CA LEU A 22 7.56 -16.01 1.91
C LEU A 22 8.43 -14.89 2.48
N GLY A 23 8.10 -13.62 2.29
CA GLY A 23 8.85 -12.51 2.88
C GLY A 23 8.95 -12.61 4.40
N LYS A 24 7.83 -12.93 5.06
CA LYS A 24 7.75 -13.18 6.52
C LYS A 24 8.51 -14.45 6.94
N ALA A 25 8.39 -15.54 6.18
CA ALA A 25 9.00 -16.82 6.53
C ALA A 25 10.51 -16.88 6.24
N THR A 26 10.98 -16.17 5.22
CA THR A 26 12.40 -16.16 4.80
C THR A 26 13.19 -15.04 5.49
N GLY A 27 12.56 -14.23 6.35
CA GLY A 27 13.24 -13.14 7.07
C GLY A 27 13.83 -12.09 6.14
N ASN A 28 13.23 -11.89 4.96
CA ASN A 28 13.76 -10.97 3.96
C ASN A 28 13.27 -9.55 4.29
N GLU A 29 13.95 -8.90 5.23
CA GLU A 29 13.64 -7.55 5.73
C GLU A 29 13.34 -6.54 4.61
N GLN A 30 13.93 -6.72 3.43
CA GLN A 30 13.69 -5.86 2.27
C GLN A 30 12.23 -5.88 1.78
N TRP A 31 11.57 -7.05 1.79
CA TRP A 31 10.18 -7.19 1.33
C TRP A 31 9.17 -6.71 2.37
N GLU A 32 9.48 -6.90 3.65
CA GLU A 32 8.68 -6.36 4.75
C GLU A 32 8.86 -4.84 4.88
N ALA A 33 10.06 -4.32 4.59
CA ALA A 33 10.38 -2.90 4.59
C ALA A 33 9.77 -2.16 3.39
N GLU A 34 9.71 -2.76 2.20
CA GLU A 34 8.95 -2.18 1.07
C GLU A 34 7.47 -2.06 1.42
N GLY A 35 6.83 -3.12 1.93
CA GLY A 35 5.42 -3.09 2.33
C GLY A 35 5.11 -2.08 3.45
N LYS A 36 5.93 -2.05 4.51
CA LYS A 36 5.78 -1.08 5.61
C LYS A 36 6.15 0.34 5.18
N GLY A 37 7.14 0.50 4.30
CA GLY A 37 7.58 1.79 3.79
C GLY A 37 6.52 2.45 2.90
N ASP A 38 5.85 1.68 2.05
CA ASP A 38 4.74 2.18 1.23
C ASP A 38 3.50 2.52 2.06
N GLN A 39 3.17 1.71 3.08
CA GLN A 39 2.11 2.06 4.04
C GLN A 39 2.43 3.33 4.82
N GLY A 40 3.65 3.45 5.37
CA GLY A 40 4.08 4.64 6.09
C GLY A 40 4.08 5.90 5.23
N LYS A 41 4.49 5.81 3.95
CA LYS A 41 4.42 6.94 3.01
C LYS A 41 2.99 7.35 2.70
N ALA A 42 2.07 6.40 2.58
CA ALA A 42 0.66 6.70 2.33
C ALA A 42 0.02 7.40 3.54
N ASP A 43 0.25 6.91 4.75
CA ASP A 43 -0.24 7.54 5.99
C ASP A 43 0.33 8.95 6.18
N VAL A 44 1.64 9.13 5.94
CA VAL A 44 2.28 10.46 6.03
C VAL A 44 1.72 11.42 4.98
N LYS A 45 1.49 10.97 3.75
CA LYS A 45 0.85 11.79 2.71
C LYS A 45 -0.56 12.19 3.09
N GLN A 46 -1.39 11.25 3.55
CA GLN A 46 -2.76 11.56 3.96
C GLN A 46 -2.80 12.49 5.18
N ALA A 47 -1.93 12.29 6.16
CA ALA A 47 -1.82 13.20 7.30
C ALA A 47 -1.37 14.61 6.87
N GLY A 48 -0.38 14.69 5.98
CA GLY A 48 0.11 15.95 5.42
C GLY A 48 -0.96 16.69 4.60
N GLU A 49 -1.73 15.97 3.77
CA GLU A 49 -2.84 16.56 3.03
C GLU A 49 -3.94 17.06 3.95
N LYS A 50 -4.35 16.30 4.97
CA LYS A 50 -5.35 16.76 5.95
C LYS A 50 -4.91 18.01 6.71
N ILE A 51 -3.64 18.07 7.13
CA ILE A 51 -3.07 19.24 7.79
C ILE A 51 -3.06 20.44 6.84
N LYS A 52 -2.67 20.23 5.57
CA LYS A 52 -2.64 21.28 4.57
C LYS A 52 -4.04 21.80 4.23
N ASP A 53 -5.03 20.91 4.14
CA ASP A 53 -6.43 21.27 3.88
C ASP A 53 -7.01 22.06 5.05
N ALA A 54 -6.82 21.59 6.29
CA ALA A 54 -7.27 22.32 7.48
C ALA A 54 -6.57 23.68 7.64
N ALA A 55 -5.27 23.76 7.33
CA ALA A 55 -4.55 25.03 7.33
C ALA A 55 -5.09 25.97 6.25
N LYS A 56 -5.39 25.45 5.06
CA LYS A 56 -5.95 26.26 3.98
C LYS A 56 -7.35 26.76 4.34
N ASP A 57 -8.22 25.93 4.89
CA ASP A 57 -9.58 26.30 5.32
C ASP A 57 -9.58 27.40 6.40
N VAL A 58 -8.61 27.37 7.32
CA VAL A 58 -8.43 28.40 8.37
C VAL A 58 -7.86 29.70 7.82
N PHE A 59 -6.95 29.65 6.84
CA PHE A 59 -6.33 30.84 6.25
C PHE A 59 -7.14 31.48 5.12
N ASP A 60 -8.04 30.74 4.48
CA ASP A 60 -8.92 31.23 3.40
C ASP A 60 -10.20 31.91 3.95
N ARG A 61 -10.42 31.83 5.28
CA ARG A 61 -11.53 32.48 6.00
C ARG A 61 -11.16 33.85 6.56
#